data_AF-A0A920AXZ4-F1
#
_entry.id   AF-A0A920AXZ4-F1
#
_cell.length_a   1.000
_cell.length_b   1.000
_cell.length_c   1.000
_cell.angle_alpha   90.00
_cell.angle_beta   90.00
_cell.angle_gamma   90.00
#
_symmetry.space_group_name_H-M   'P 1'
#
loop_
_entity.id
_entity.type
_entity.pdbx_description
1 polymer ?
#
loop_
_entity_poly.entity_id
_entity_poly.type
_entity_poly.pdbx_seq_one_letter_code
_entity_poly.pdbx_strand_id
1 'polypeptide(L)'
;MHVSDNGNSKIIKIYKKELEELGVVVEAGEYSDKIYNSQLWILSPGVMLSKEIILKAKSKDILIISEIEFASWFAKFPIVGVTGSNGKTTTANLIYTICNNQNICPKLAGNIEFHFLKWF
;
A
#
# COMPACT_ATOMS: atom_id res chain seq x y z
N MET A 1 -15.17 -4.74 1.94
CA MET A 1 -13.97 -4.11 1.35
C MET A 1 -14.38 -3.48 0.02
N HIS A 2 -13.88 -2.29 -0.28
CA HIS A 2 -14.15 -1.56 -1.52
C HIS A 2 -12.82 -1.15 -2.14
N VAL A 3 -12.66 -1.37 -3.45
CA VAL A 3 -11.46 -1.01 -4.21
C VAL A 3 -11.86 -0.02 -5.30
N SER A 4 -11.13 1.08 -5.40
CA SER A 4 -11.34 2.10 -6.43
C SER A 4 -10.03 2.43 -7.13
N ASP A 5 -10.07 2.50 -8.46
CA ASP A 5 -8.95 2.88 -9.31
C ASP A 5 -9.42 3.90 -10.37
N ASN A 6 -8.64 4.94 -10.66
CA ASN A 6 -8.97 5.93 -11.69
C ASN A 6 -8.50 5.53 -13.10
N GLY A 7 -7.84 4.38 -13.25
CA GLY A 7 -7.47 3.78 -14.51
C GLY A 7 -8.59 2.90 -15.11
N ASN A 8 -8.50 2.67 -16.41
CA ASN A 8 -9.46 1.82 -17.15
C ASN A 8 -8.77 0.87 -18.14
N SER A 9 -7.53 0.47 -17.82
CA SER A 9 -6.71 -0.41 -18.65
C SER A 9 -7.27 -1.84 -18.71
N LYS A 10 -6.85 -2.62 -19.70
CA LYS A 10 -7.28 -4.03 -19.83
C LYS A 10 -6.94 -4.85 -18.58
N ILE A 11 -5.82 -4.55 -17.93
CA ILE A 11 -5.38 -5.26 -16.72
C ILE A 11 -6.27 -4.94 -15.51
N ILE A 12 -6.74 -3.69 -15.37
CA ILE A 12 -7.69 -3.32 -14.32
C ILE A 12 -9.00 -4.07 -14.48
N LYS A 13 -9.47 -4.29 -15.72
CA LYS A 13 -10.68 -5.09 -15.98
C LYS A 13 -10.52 -6.55 -15.58
N ILE A 14 -9.33 -7.12 -15.74
CA ILE A 14 -9.02 -8.50 -15.33
C ILE A 14 -9.06 -8.58 -13.80
N TYR A 15 -8.29 -7.75 -13.10
CA TYR A 15 -8.26 -7.75 -11.63
C TYR A 15 -9.60 -7.39 -11.02
N LYS A 16 -10.37 -6.49 -11.64
CA LYS A 16 -11.73 -6.18 -11.24
C LYS A 16 -12.58 -7.45 -11.19
N LYS A 17 -12.55 -8.26 -12.25
CA LYS A 17 -13.32 -9.51 -12.30
C LYS A 17 -12.89 -10.49 -11.21
N GLU A 18 -11.58 -10.68 -11.04
CA GLU A 18 -11.03 -11.57 -9.99
C GLU A 18 -11.45 -11.12 -8.58
N LEU A 19 -11.42 -9.82 -8.30
CA LEU A 19 -11.83 -9.25 -7.03
C LEU A 19 -13.35 -9.34 -6.81
N GLU A 20 -14.15 -9.11 -7.84
CA GLU A 20 -15.60 -9.26 -7.79
C GLU A 20 -16.01 -10.72 -7.52
N GLU A 21 -15.29 -11.70 -8.09
CA GLU A 21 -15.47 -13.13 -7.79
C GLU A 21 -15.16 -13.47 -6.33
N LEU A 22 -14.27 -12.71 -5.68
CA LEU A 22 -13.99 -12.78 -4.25
C LEU A 22 -14.99 -11.99 -3.39
N GLY A 23 -16.04 -11.41 -3.99
CA GLY A 23 -17.06 -10.62 -3.31
C GLY A 23 -16.63 -9.20 -2.94
N VAL A 24 -15.53 -8.70 -3.53
CA VAL A 24 -15.06 -7.33 -3.33
C VAL A 24 -15.80 -6.39 -4.28
N VAL A 25 -16.29 -5.27 -3.78
CA VAL A 25 -16.88 -4.23 -4.62
C VAL A 25 -15.76 -3.44 -5.27
N VAL A 26 -15.76 -3.33 -6.61
CA VAL A 26 -14.70 -2.66 -7.38
C VAL A 26 -15.25 -1.60 -8.32
N GLU A 27 -14.70 -0.39 -8.25
CA GLU A 27 -14.91 0.68 -9.23
C GLU A 27 -13.63 1.01 -9.99
N ALA A 28 -13.76 1.33 -11.28
CA ALA A 28 -12.64 1.59 -12.18
C ALA A 28 -12.97 2.78 -13.12
N GLY A 29 -11.97 3.60 -13.41
CA GLY A 29 -12.04 4.74 -14.32
C GLY A 29 -12.22 6.09 -13.61
N GLU A 30 -13.07 6.17 -12.59
CA GLU A 30 -13.28 7.39 -11.80
C GLU A 30 -13.62 7.04 -10.34
N TYR A 31 -13.32 7.98 -9.44
CA TYR A 31 -13.68 7.90 -8.03
C TYR A 31 -15.12 8.36 -7.83
N SER A 32 -16.04 7.45 -7.53
CA SER A 32 -17.43 7.82 -7.23
C SER A 32 -17.60 8.22 -5.76
N ASP A 33 -18.77 8.73 -5.38
CA ASP A 33 -19.05 9.07 -3.97
C ASP A 33 -19.03 7.85 -3.03
N LYS A 34 -18.97 6.61 -3.56
CA LYS A 34 -18.84 5.38 -2.77
C LYS A 34 -17.55 5.32 -1.96
N ILE A 35 -16.47 5.96 -2.41
CA ILE A 35 -15.22 6.02 -1.63
C ILE A 35 -15.45 6.60 -0.23
N TYR A 36 -16.42 7.51 -0.08
CA TYR A 36 -16.71 8.17 1.18
C TYR A 36 -17.56 7.35 2.15
N ASN A 37 -17.99 6.15 1.77
CA ASN A 37 -18.77 5.24 2.62
C ASN A 37 -17.87 4.28 3.42
N SER A 38 -16.65 4.71 3.73
CA SER A 38 -15.65 3.92 4.46
C SER A 38 -15.03 4.75 5.58
N GLN A 39 -14.52 4.08 6.60
CA GLN A 39 -13.87 4.72 7.75
C GLN A 39 -12.35 4.83 7.58
N LEU A 40 -11.78 4.06 6.64
CA LEU A 40 -10.35 3.95 6.40
C LEU A 40 -10.08 3.85 4.90
N TRP A 41 -9.19 4.69 4.41
CA TRP A 41 -8.59 4.62 3.08
C TRP A 41 -7.15 4.15 3.20
N ILE A 42 -6.83 3.13 2.41
CA ILE A 42 -5.46 2.61 2.24
C ILE A 42 -5.02 3.03 0.84
N LEU A 43 -4.10 3.99 0.77
CA LEU A 43 -3.60 4.51 -0.50
C LEU A 43 -2.39 3.70 -0.98
N SER A 44 -2.47 3.22 -2.22
CA SER A 44 -1.34 2.60 -2.90
C SER A 44 -0.25 3.63 -3.24
N PRO A 45 1.02 3.22 -3.32
CA PRO A 45 2.11 4.10 -3.72
C PRO A 45 1.83 4.76 -5.08
N GLY A 46 1.93 6.09 -5.15
CA GLY A 46 1.75 6.84 -6.40
C GLY A 46 0.33 7.30 -6.70
N VAL A 47 -0.68 6.91 -5.90
CA VAL A 47 -2.03 7.46 -6.03
C VAL A 47 -2.03 8.93 -5.59
N MET A 48 -2.28 9.83 -6.54
CA MET A 48 -2.48 11.25 -6.27
C MET A 48 -3.98 11.57 -6.30
N LEU A 49 -4.55 11.83 -5.13
CA LEU A 49 -5.93 12.31 -5.01
C LEU A 49 -5.96 13.83 -5.11
N SER A 50 -7.04 14.38 -5.67
CA SER A 50 -7.24 15.82 -5.70
C SER A 50 -7.41 16.38 -4.29
N LYS A 51 -7.06 17.66 -4.11
CA LYS A 51 -7.25 18.36 -2.83
C LYS A 51 -8.71 18.30 -2.36
N GLU A 52 -9.66 18.38 -3.28
CA GLU A 52 -11.10 18.31 -2.99
C GLU A 52 -11.51 16.94 -2.43
N ILE A 53 -11.05 15.85 -3.04
CA ILE A 53 -11.32 14.49 -2.56
C ILE A 53 -10.80 14.30 -1.14
N ILE A 54 -9.56 14.72 -0.89
CA ILE A 54 -8.93 14.60 0.44
C ILE A 54 -9.68 15.43 1.48
N LEU A 55 -10.09 16.67 1.15
CA LEU A 55 -10.82 17.53 2.08
C LEU A 55 -12.21 16.95 2.40
N LYS A 56 -12.93 16.44 1.40
CA LYS A 56 -14.24 15.79 1.60
C LYS A 56 -14.10 14.54 2.47
N ALA A 57 -13.06 13.74 2.27
CA ALA A 57 -12.78 12.58 3.11
C ALA A 57 -12.50 12.98 4.56
N LYS A 58 -11.65 13.99 4.78
CA LYS A 58 -11.36 14.50 6.13
C LYS A 58 -12.59 15.06 6.83
N SER A 59 -13.49 15.74 6.12
CA SER A 59 -14.76 16.24 6.70
C SER A 59 -15.72 15.13 7.13
N LYS A 60 -15.49 13.89 6.70
CA LYS A 60 -16.25 12.69 7.05
C LYS A 60 -15.48 11.79 8.02
N ASP A 61 -14.42 12.30 8.64
CA ASP A 61 -13.57 11.59 9.59
C ASP A 61 -12.98 10.28 9.03
N ILE A 62 -12.75 10.23 7.72
CA ILE A 62 -12.10 9.09 7.07
C ILE A 62 -10.60 9.15 7.37
N LEU A 63 -10.08 8.10 8.01
CA LEU A 63 -8.64 7.94 8.20
C LEU A 63 -7.97 7.59 6.87
N ILE A 64 -6.96 8.35 6.47
CA ILE A 64 -6.24 8.13 5.20
C ILE A 64 -4.80 7.76 5.53
N ILE A 65 -4.39 6.55 5.18
CA ILE A 65 -3.04 6.03 5.44
C ILE A 65 -2.44 5.40 4.19
N SER A 66 -1.12 5.20 4.21
CA SER A 66 -0.44 4.42 3.17
C SER A 66 -0.59 2.92 3.40
N GLU A 67 -0.44 2.12 2.34
CA GLU A 67 -0.37 0.66 2.45
C GLU A 67 0.75 0.19 3.39
N ILE A 68 1.91 0.86 3.38
CA ILE A 68 3.05 0.51 4.26
C ILE A 68 2.69 0.73 5.73
N GLU A 69 1.99 1.83 6.03
CA GLU A 69 1.51 2.11 7.37
C GLU A 69 0.46 1.08 7.82
N PHE A 70 -0.51 0.76 6.96
CA PHE A 70 -1.50 -0.27 7.24
C PHE A 70 -0.84 -1.62 7.54
N ALA A 71 0.13 -2.04 6.73
CA ALA A 71 0.87 -3.28 6.93
C ALA A 71 1.65 -3.29 8.26
N SER A 72 2.20 -2.15 8.67
CA SER A 72 2.94 -2.03 9.93
C SER A 72 2.10 -2.31 11.17
N TRP A 73 0.78 -2.11 11.12
CA TRP A 73 -0.13 -2.40 12.23
C TRP A 73 -0.24 -3.90 12.55
N PHE A 74 0.06 -4.75 11.57
CA PHE A 74 0.00 -6.21 11.71
C PHE A 74 1.39 -6.83 11.93
N ALA A 75 2.42 -6.01 12.01
CA ALA A 75 3.78 -6.51 12.14
C ALA A 75 4.08 -7.09 13.52
N LYS A 76 4.52 -8.35 13.52
CA LYS A 76 4.93 -9.09 14.73
C LYS A 76 6.44 -9.09 14.95
N PHE A 77 7.16 -8.34 14.13
CA PHE A 77 8.62 -8.28 14.12
C PHE A 77 9.11 -6.83 14.00
N PRO A 78 10.32 -6.52 14.48
CA PRO A 78 10.90 -5.19 14.34
C PRO A 78 11.02 -4.77 12.88
N ILE A 79 10.71 -3.51 12.59
CA ILE A 79 10.82 -2.92 11.25
C ILE A 79 11.97 -1.91 11.22
N VAL A 80 12.84 -2.01 10.22
CA VAL A 80 13.88 -1.02 9.92
C VAL A 80 13.56 -0.34 8.59
N GLY A 81 13.20 0.94 8.63
CA GLY A 81 12.89 1.74 7.45
C GLY A 81 14.12 2.45 6.89
N VAL A 82 14.39 2.30 5.58
CA VAL A 82 15.47 3.00 4.87
C VAL A 82 14.89 3.96 3.83
N THR A 83 15.14 5.25 3.99
CA THR A 83 14.67 6.32 3.09
C THR A 83 15.82 7.26 2.67
N GLY A 84 15.59 8.08 1.64
CA GLY A 84 16.57 9.04 1.10
C GLY A 84 16.55 9.11 -0.44
N SER A 85 17.21 10.10 -1.03
CA SER A 85 17.24 10.23 -2.51
C SER A 85 18.10 9.14 -3.15
N ASN A 86 19.29 8.88 -2.61
CA ASN A 86 20.27 7.94 -3.14
C ASN A 86 20.70 6.92 -2.08
N GLY A 87 21.22 5.76 -2.50
CA GLY A 87 21.82 4.77 -1.60
C GLY A 87 20.85 3.84 -0.86
N LYS A 88 19.54 4.07 -0.89
CA LYS A 88 18.52 3.26 -0.20
C LYS A 88 18.71 1.75 -0.36
N THR A 89 18.83 1.28 -1.61
CA THR A 89 18.99 -0.15 -1.93
C THR A 89 20.30 -0.69 -1.40
N THR A 90 21.40 0.04 -1.56
CA THR A 90 22.71 -0.36 -1.03
C THR A 90 22.69 -0.44 0.50
N THR A 91 22.12 0.56 1.17
CA THR A 91 22.02 0.61 2.63
C THR A 91 21.11 -0.51 3.17
N ALA A 92 19.97 -0.76 2.55
CA ALA A 92 19.08 -1.86 2.94
C ALA A 92 19.76 -3.24 2.79
N ASN A 93 20.48 -3.46 1.69
CA ASN A 93 21.27 -4.68 1.49
C ASN A 93 22.42 -4.83 2.48
N LEU A 94 23.07 -3.73 2.85
CA LEU A 94 24.11 -3.74 3.88
C LEU A 94 23.54 -4.15 5.24
N ILE A 95 22.41 -3.56 5.65
CA ILE A 95 21.71 -3.92 6.90
C ILE A 95 21.31 -5.40 6.87
N TYR A 96 20.72 -5.87 5.76
CA TYR A 96 20.35 -7.28 5.59
C TYR A 96 21.57 -8.21 5.75
N THR A 97 22.69 -7.89 5.11
CA THR A 97 23.92 -8.69 5.18
C THR A 97 24.46 -8.76 6.61
N ILE A 98 24.48 -7.62 7.33
CA ILE A 98 24.92 -7.56 8.73
C ILE A 98 24.01 -8.42 9.62
N CYS A 99 22.69 -8.27 9.51
CA CYS A 99 21.74 -9.06 10.30
C CYS A 99 21.82 -10.55 9.98
N ASN A 100 22.03 -10.92 8.72
CA ASN A 100 22.16 -12.32 8.31
C ASN A 100 23.46 -12.94 8.86
N ASN A 101 24.56 -12.19 8.85
CA ASN A 101 25.83 -12.61 9.47
C ASN A 101 25.73 -12.79 10.99
N GLN A 102 24.74 -12.16 11.63
CA GLN A 102 24.43 -12.33 13.06
C GLN A 102 23.33 -13.38 13.31
N ASN A 103 22.92 -14.15 12.30
CA ASN A 103 21.86 -15.16 12.37
C ASN A 103 20.48 -14.64 12.83
N ILE A 104 20.14 -13.38 12.49
CA ILE A 104 18.86 -12.74 12.88
C ILE A 104 17.74 -13.02 11.85
N CYS A 105 18.01 -13.81 10.80
CA CYS A 105 17.04 -14.17 9.74
C CYS A 105 16.21 -12.97 9.19
N PRO A 106 16.85 -11.85 8.79
CA PRO A 106 16.15 -10.67 8.31
C PRO A 106 15.36 -10.95 7.02
N LYS A 107 14.35 -10.11 6.72
CA LYS A 107 13.62 -10.10 5.44
C LYS A 107 13.76 -8.74 4.77
N LEU A 108 14.07 -8.74 3.47
CA LEU A 108 14.04 -7.53 2.65
C LEU A 108 12.64 -7.32 2.07
N ALA A 109 12.20 -6.06 2.06
CA ALA A 109 10.89 -5.65 1.60
C ALA A 109 10.90 -4.22 1.05
N GLY A 110 9.92 -3.89 0.21
CA GLY A 110 9.77 -2.60 -0.47
C GLY A 110 10.28 -2.64 -1.91
N ASN A 111 10.79 -1.51 -2.42
CA ASN A 111 11.20 -1.33 -3.82
C ASN A 111 12.47 -2.11 -4.24
N ILE A 112 12.85 -3.16 -3.52
CA ILE A 112 14.11 -3.88 -3.70
C ILE A 112 13.87 -5.33 -4.16
N GLU A 113 12.84 -6.01 -3.66
CA GLU A 113 12.52 -7.39 -4.06
C GLU A 113 11.03 -7.71 -3.97
N PHE A 114 10.47 -7.65 -2.77
CA PHE A 114 9.09 -8.04 -2.50
C PHE A 114 8.30 -6.89 -1.90
N HIS A 115 7.02 -6.79 -2.29
CA HIS A 115 6.09 -5.86 -1.65
C HIS A 115 6.04 -6.11 -0.14
N PHE A 116 5.97 -5.05 0.65
CA PHE A 116 6.01 -5.15 2.11
C PHE A 116 4.87 -6.01 2.67
N LEU A 117 3.69 -5.98 2.05
CA LEU A 117 2.55 -6.83 2.39
C LEU A 117 2.82 -8.34 2.28
N LYS A 118 3.84 -8.79 1.52
CA LYS A 118 4.10 -10.23 1.36
C LYS A 118 4.49 -10.93 2.67
N TRP A 119 4.95 -10.16 3.67
CA TRP A 119 5.50 -10.70 4.92
C TRP A 119 4.49 -10.69 6.08
N PHE A 120 3.23 -10.34 5.82
CA PHE A 120 2.12 -10.37 6.77
C PHE A 120 1.08 -11.40 6.33
#